data_AF-A0A954WUS8-F1
#
_entry.id   AF-A0A954WUS8-F1
#
_cell.length_a   1.000
_cell.length_b   1.000
_cell.length_c   1.000
_cell.angle_alpha   90.00
_cell.angle_beta   90.00
_cell.angle_gamma   90.00
#
_symmetry.space_group_name_H-M   'P 1'
#
loop_
_entity.id
_entity.type
_entity.pdbx_description
1 polymer ?
#
loop_
_entity_poly.entity_id
_entity_poly.type
_entity_poly.pdbx_seq_one_letter_code
_entity_poly.pdbx_strand_id
1 'polypeptide(L)'
;MEQVSVVIAKNYVITFQERYGDILDPVRSRLASKKGIIRQRGADYLAFAIVDTIIDGYYPVLEVVGDHLESLEATVINDPSPAVLGELNRLKNQLINLRRAIWPQREAINALVRGDHKIISDEVGIYLRDTYDHCVQTSEVAEMYREMVTGLMNTYLSPVANRTNDVMR
;
A
#
# COMPACT_ATOMS: atom_id res chain seq x y z
N MET A 1 5.82 9.78 0.09
CA MET A 1 6.39 8.43 -0.09
C MET A 1 7.87 8.58 -0.23
N GLU A 2 8.61 7.75 0.48
CA GLU A 2 10.07 7.68 0.38
C GLU A 2 10.46 6.53 -0.54
N GLN A 3 11.51 6.72 -1.33
CA GLN A 3 12.06 5.66 -2.15
C GLN A 3 13.07 4.81 -1.36
N VAL A 4 12.92 3.49 -1.41
CA VAL A 4 13.92 2.54 -0.90
C VAL A 4 14.47 1.75 -2.08
N SER A 5 15.78 1.75 -2.27
CA SER A 5 16.46 0.90 -3.26
C SER A 5 17.19 -0.24 -2.58
N VAL A 6 17.08 -1.45 -3.11
CA VAL A 6 17.65 -2.66 -2.52
C VAL A 6 18.57 -3.33 -3.54
N VAL A 7 19.81 -3.62 -3.15
CA VAL A 7 20.77 -4.39 -3.95
C VAL A 7 21.10 -5.67 -3.20
N ILE A 8 20.91 -6.81 -3.87
CA ILE A 8 21.15 -8.14 -3.31
C ILE A 8 22.42 -8.70 -3.92
N ALA A 9 23.35 -9.10 -3.07
CA ALA A 9 24.53 -9.85 -3.45
C ALA A 9 24.59 -11.17 -2.67
N LYS A 10 25.56 -12.02 -2.98
CA LYS A 10 25.67 -13.39 -2.43
C LYS A 10 25.50 -13.46 -0.90
N ASN A 11 26.12 -12.54 -0.16
CA ASN A 11 26.16 -12.57 1.31
C ASN A 11 25.77 -11.25 1.99
N TYR A 12 25.27 -10.26 1.23
CA TYR A 12 24.90 -8.97 1.79
C TYR A 12 23.75 -8.34 1.01
N VAL A 13 22.98 -7.53 1.72
CA VAL A 13 21.89 -6.70 1.18
C VAL A 13 22.23 -5.25 1.50
N ILE A 14 22.19 -4.39 0.50
CA ILE A 14 22.42 -2.95 0.65
C ILE A 14 21.10 -2.24 0.40
N THR A 15 20.67 -1.43 1.36
CA THR A 15 19.50 -0.56 1.22
C THR A 15 19.94 0.90 1.13
N PHE A 16 19.32 1.66 0.24
CA PHE A 16 19.47 3.11 0.13
C PHE A 16 18.13 3.75 0.46
N GLN A 17 18.16 4.73 1.37
CA GLN A 17 17.01 5.48 1.88
C GLN A 17 17.29 6.98 1.69
N GLU A 18 16.23 7.78 1.56
CA GLU A 18 16.34 9.22 1.33
C GLU A 18 16.45 9.98 2.65
N ARG A 19 15.87 9.46 3.73
CA ARG A 19 15.74 10.16 5.02
C ARG A 19 15.98 9.23 6.19
N TYR A 20 16.18 9.83 7.36
CA TYR A 20 16.25 9.07 8.62
C TYR A 20 14.86 8.68 9.10
N GLY A 21 14.78 7.47 9.66
CA GLY A 21 13.53 6.82 10.05
C GLY A 21 13.06 5.87 8.96
N ASP A 22 12.83 4.60 9.31
CA ASP A 22 12.32 3.61 8.37
C ASP A 22 11.32 2.67 9.02
N ILE A 23 10.67 1.88 8.18
CA ILE A 23 9.71 0.86 8.60
C ILE A 23 10.38 -0.49 8.89
N LEU A 24 11.72 -0.59 8.84
CA LEU A 24 12.47 -1.86 8.87
C LEU A 24 12.84 -2.30 10.28
N ASP A 25 12.41 -1.57 11.31
CA ASP A 25 12.55 -1.96 12.71
C ASP A 25 12.03 -3.39 13.03
N PRO A 26 10.94 -3.90 12.43
CA PRO A 26 10.54 -5.30 12.59
C PRO A 26 11.61 -6.29 12.12
N VAL A 27 12.29 -6.00 11.00
CA VAL A 27 13.40 -6.83 10.49
C VAL A 27 14.58 -6.79 11.45
N ARG A 28 14.99 -5.59 11.87
CA ARG A 28 16.08 -5.37 12.85
C ARG A 28 15.80 -6.08 14.17
N SER A 29 14.57 -5.99 14.65
CA SER A 29 14.12 -6.64 15.88
C SER A 29 14.15 -8.16 15.78
N ARG A 30 13.74 -8.75 14.66
CA ARG A 30 13.83 -10.21 14.42
C ARG A 30 15.28 -10.69 14.40
N LEU A 31 16.18 -9.93 13.79
CA LEU A 31 17.63 -10.22 13.77
C LEU A 31 18.25 -10.14 15.18
N ALA A 32 17.92 -9.10 15.95
CA ALA A 32 18.44 -8.88 17.29
C ALA A 32 17.95 -9.96 18.27
N SER A 33 16.65 -10.25 18.26
CA SER A 33 15.99 -11.19 19.18
C SER A 33 16.13 -12.66 18.80
N LYS A 34 16.74 -12.97 17.64
CA LYS A 34 16.83 -14.33 17.07
C LYS A 34 15.46 -14.98 16.85
N LYS A 35 14.42 -14.17 16.59
CA LYS A 35 13.05 -14.65 16.38
C LYS A 35 12.86 -15.22 14.97
N GLY A 36 12.27 -16.41 14.87
CA GLY A 36 12.01 -17.08 13.59
C GLY A 36 13.28 -17.58 12.91
N ILE A 37 13.24 -17.70 11.58
CA ILE A 37 14.31 -18.33 10.79
C ILE A 37 15.31 -17.33 10.18
N ILE A 38 15.13 -16.02 10.36
CA ILE A 38 15.89 -14.98 9.62
C ILE A 38 17.42 -15.08 9.82
N ARG A 39 17.89 -15.57 10.97
CA ARG A 39 19.32 -15.78 11.25
C ARG A 39 19.87 -17.11 10.72
N GLN A 40 19.00 -18.02 10.31
CA GLN A 40 19.34 -19.34 9.79
C GLN A 40 19.40 -19.33 8.25
N ARG A 41 19.09 -18.20 7.63
CA ARG A 41 18.96 -18.05 6.18
C ARG A 41 20.00 -17.08 5.61
N GLY A 42 20.13 -17.08 4.28
CA GLY A 42 21.06 -16.25 3.53
C GLY A 42 20.57 -14.81 3.29
N ALA A 43 21.34 -14.08 2.49
CA ALA A 43 21.06 -12.70 2.12
C ALA A 43 19.78 -12.57 1.27
N ASP A 44 19.41 -13.60 0.52
CA ASP A 44 18.17 -13.68 -0.24
C ASP A 44 16.93 -13.63 0.65
N TYR A 45 16.92 -14.38 1.75
CA TYR A 45 15.84 -14.32 2.73
C TYR A 45 15.78 -12.97 3.46
N LEU A 46 16.94 -12.36 3.75
CA LEU A 46 16.97 -11.02 4.33
C LEU A 46 16.37 -9.98 3.37
N ALA A 47 16.70 -10.07 2.08
CA ALA A 47 16.13 -9.20 1.07
C ALA A 47 14.61 -9.38 0.95
N PHE A 48 14.13 -10.63 0.95
CA PHE A 48 12.71 -10.93 1.05
C PHE A 48 12.10 -10.22 2.28
N ALA A 49 12.66 -10.42 3.48
CA ALA A 49 12.09 -9.86 4.71
C ALA A 49 12.02 -8.33 4.69
N ILE A 50 12.97 -7.66 4.04
CA ILE A 50 12.96 -6.21 3.83
C ILE A 50 11.82 -5.81 2.89
N VAL A 51 11.71 -6.46 1.73
CA VAL A 51 10.66 -6.18 0.75
C VAL A 51 9.27 -6.44 1.34
N ASP A 52 9.10 -7.57 2.00
CA ASP A 52 7.87 -7.98 2.70
C ASP A 52 7.42 -6.92 3.71
N THR A 53 8.35 -6.44 4.54
CA THR A 53 8.07 -5.35 5.50
C THR A 53 7.63 -4.05 4.80
N ILE A 54 8.18 -3.75 3.61
CA ILE A 54 7.77 -2.60 2.79
C ILE A 54 6.35 -2.75 2.26
N ILE A 55 6.00 -3.93 1.76
CA ILE A 55 4.64 -4.20 1.27
C ILE A 55 3.65 -4.18 2.42
N ASP A 56 3.97 -4.82 3.54
CA ASP A 56 3.11 -4.87 4.71
C ASP A 56 2.87 -3.48 5.32
N GLY A 57 3.83 -2.57 5.15
CA GLY A 57 3.70 -1.17 5.55
C GLY A 57 2.55 -0.40 4.87
N TYR A 58 1.97 -0.93 3.78
CA TYR A 58 0.79 -0.34 3.16
C TYR A 58 -0.52 -0.64 3.91
N TYR A 59 -0.62 -1.75 4.65
CA TYR A 59 -1.87 -2.11 5.33
C TYR A 59 -2.31 -1.07 6.37
N PRO A 60 -1.45 -0.60 7.30
CA PRO A 60 -1.85 0.45 8.24
C PRO A 60 -2.26 1.76 7.55
N VAL A 61 -1.64 2.08 6.40
CA VAL A 61 -2.00 3.26 5.61
C VAL A 61 -3.40 3.10 5.00
N LEU A 62 -3.69 1.92 4.45
CA LEU A 62 -5.00 1.60 3.89
C LEU A 62 -6.09 1.58 4.96
N GLU A 63 -5.80 1.07 6.15
CA GLU A 63 -6.72 1.07 7.30
C GLU A 63 -7.14 2.51 7.66
N VAL A 64 -6.17 3.41 7.86
CA VAL A 64 -6.46 4.84 8.14
C VAL A 64 -7.25 5.50 7.01
N VAL A 65 -6.98 5.14 5.76
CA VAL A 65 -7.73 5.65 4.61
C VAL A 65 -9.16 5.12 4.60
N GLY A 66 -9.36 3.84 4.95
CA GLY A 66 -10.67 3.21 5.08
C GLY A 66 -11.52 3.90 6.14
N ASP A 67 -10.98 4.08 7.35
CA ASP A 67 -11.67 4.77 8.46
C ASP A 67 -12.08 6.20 8.06
N HIS A 68 -11.18 6.93 7.37
CA HIS A 68 -11.48 8.27 6.90
C HIS A 68 -12.58 8.28 5.82
N LEU A 69 -12.58 7.28 4.94
CA LEU A 69 -13.60 7.13 3.90
C LEU A 69 -14.98 6.86 4.49
N GLU A 70 -15.08 5.99 5.49
CA GLU A 70 -16.34 5.71 6.21
C GLU A 70 -16.89 6.98 6.89
N SER A 71 -16.02 7.78 7.51
CA SER A 71 -16.40 9.07 8.10
C SER A 71 -16.92 10.06 7.04
N LEU A 72 -16.28 10.11 5.87
CA LEU A 72 -16.72 10.95 4.76
C LEU A 72 -18.06 10.50 4.18
N GLU A 73 -18.30 9.19 4.07
CA GLU A 73 -19.58 8.64 3.61
C GLU A 73 -20.74 9.13 4.48
N ALA A 74 -20.61 9.04 5.80
CA ALA A 74 -21.62 9.55 6.73
C ALA A 74 -21.85 11.06 6.55
N THR A 75 -20.79 11.82 6.28
CA THR A 75 -20.88 13.28 6.10
C THR A 75 -21.57 13.65 4.79
N VAL A 76 -21.29 12.94 3.69
CA VAL A 76 -21.95 13.14 2.38
C VAL A 76 -23.47 12.99 2.49
N ILE A 77 -23.94 12.05 3.29
CA ILE A 77 -25.36 11.76 3.47
C ILE A 77 -26.04 12.79 4.39
N ASN A 78 -25.40 13.11 5.53
CA ASN A 78 -26.05 13.88 6.59
C ASN A 78 -25.84 15.40 6.45
N ASP A 79 -24.65 15.84 6.03
CA ASP A 79 -24.30 17.27 5.92
C ASP A 79 -23.42 17.56 4.70
N PRO A 80 -23.97 17.45 3.47
CA PRO A 80 -23.20 17.70 2.26
C PRO A 80 -22.78 19.16 2.16
N SER A 81 -21.46 19.39 2.01
CA SER A 81 -20.89 20.71 1.76
C SER A 81 -19.77 20.69 0.70
N PRO A 82 -19.44 21.84 0.08
CA PRO A 82 -18.32 21.93 -0.86
C PRO A 82 -16.97 21.50 -0.28
N ALA A 83 -16.79 21.64 1.04
CA ALA A 83 -15.59 21.18 1.74
C ALA A 83 -15.44 19.65 1.66
N VAL A 84 -16.54 18.91 1.87
CA VAL A 84 -16.57 17.44 1.76
C VAL A 84 -16.19 16.99 0.35
N LEU A 85 -16.68 17.67 -0.69
CA LEU A 85 -16.29 17.38 -2.07
C LEU A 85 -14.78 17.63 -2.31
N GLY A 86 -14.21 18.66 -1.69
CA GLY A 86 -12.78 18.92 -1.71
C GLY A 86 -11.97 17.79 -1.07
N GLU A 87 -12.42 17.28 0.08
CA GLU A 87 -11.78 16.17 0.79
C GLU A 87 -11.87 14.86 -0.01
N LEU A 88 -13.03 14.54 -0.60
CA LEU A 88 -13.19 13.38 -1.49
C LEU A 88 -12.22 13.43 -2.68
N ASN A 89 -12.07 14.60 -3.32
CA ASN A 89 -11.11 14.78 -4.41
C ASN A 89 -9.66 14.57 -3.94
N ARG A 90 -9.30 15.08 -2.76
CA ARG A 90 -7.96 14.88 -2.18
C ARG A 90 -7.72 13.40 -1.92
N LEU A 91 -8.67 12.71 -1.31
CA LEU A 91 -8.58 11.28 -1.00
C LEU A 91 -8.45 10.43 -2.26
N LYS A 92 -9.23 10.74 -3.31
CA LYS A 92 -9.12 10.11 -4.63
C LYS A 92 -7.70 10.23 -5.19
N ASN A 93 -7.11 11.42 -5.13
CA ASN A 93 -5.74 11.66 -5.62
C ASN A 93 -4.69 10.92 -4.78
N GLN A 94 -4.87 10.85 -3.45
CA GLN A 94 -4.01 10.08 -2.56
C GLN A 94 -4.04 8.58 -2.90
N LEU A 95 -5.22 8.01 -3.13
CA LEU A 95 -5.40 6.61 -3.55
C LEU A 95 -4.78 6.31 -4.92
N ILE A 96 -4.90 7.23 -5.88
CA ILE A 96 -4.23 7.09 -7.20
C ILE A 96 -2.72 7.05 -7.02
N ASN A 97 -2.16 7.91 -6.18
CA ASN A 97 -0.72 7.94 -5.92
C ASN A 97 -0.24 6.70 -5.19
N LEU A 98 -1.02 6.21 -4.22
CA LEU A 98 -0.75 4.97 -3.49
C LEU A 98 -0.69 3.78 -4.47
N ARG A 99 -1.72 3.63 -5.31
CA ARG A 99 -1.76 2.57 -6.33
C ARG A 99 -0.60 2.65 -7.32
N ARG A 100 -0.21 3.86 -7.75
CA ARG A 100 0.96 4.08 -8.62
C ARG A 100 2.27 3.65 -7.98
N ALA A 101 2.37 3.63 -6.66
CA ALA A 101 3.55 3.16 -5.93
C ALA A 101 3.55 1.65 -5.71
N ILE A 102 2.39 1.05 -5.40
CA ILE A 102 2.27 -0.38 -5.14
C ILE A 102 2.37 -1.19 -6.43
N TRP A 103 1.69 -0.77 -7.50
CA TRP A 103 1.57 -1.57 -8.73
C TRP A 103 2.92 -1.98 -9.35
N PRO A 104 3.93 -1.09 -9.50
CA PRO A 104 5.23 -1.48 -10.04
C PRO A 104 5.97 -2.50 -9.19
N GLN A 105 5.72 -2.55 -7.87
CA GLN A 105 6.37 -3.48 -6.97
C GLN A 105 5.91 -4.92 -7.24
N ARG A 106 4.64 -5.10 -7.61
CA ARG A 106 4.12 -6.40 -8.06
C ARG A 106 4.93 -6.96 -9.23
N GLU A 107 5.21 -6.13 -10.24
CA GLU A 107 6.01 -6.56 -11.39
C GLU A 107 7.47 -6.85 -11.00
N ALA A 108 8.05 -6.04 -10.11
CA ALA A 108 9.40 -6.28 -9.60
C ALA A 108 9.50 -7.61 -8.83
N ILE A 109 8.53 -7.90 -7.96
CA ILE A 109 8.48 -9.16 -7.21
C ILE A 109 8.22 -10.34 -8.16
N ASN A 110 7.32 -10.20 -9.14
CA ASN A 110 7.08 -11.24 -10.14
C ASN A 110 8.35 -11.57 -10.95
N ALA A 111 9.16 -10.56 -11.28
CA ALA A 111 10.45 -10.76 -11.93
C ALA A 111 11.46 -11.51 -11.04
N LEU A 112 11.40 -11.32 -9.71
CA LEU A 112 12.19 -12.10 -8.76
C LEU A 112 11.68 -13.53 -8.61
N VAL A 113 10.36 -13.75 -8.64
CA VAL A 113 9.73 -15.08 -8.54
C VAL A 113 9.97 -15.94 -9.77
N ARG A 114 9.86 -15.36 -10.98
CA ARG A 114 9.95 -16.11 -12.25
C ARG A 114 11.37 -16.18 -12.82
N GLY A 115 12.27 -15.32 -12.38
CA GLY A 115 13.61 -15.25 -12.95
C GLY A 115 14.51 -16.38 -12.47
N ASP A 116 15.33 -16.91 -13.39
CA ASP A 116 16.40 -17.84 -13.05
C ASP A 116 17.59 -17.05 -12.48
N HIS A 117 17.48 -16.69 -11.20
CA HIS A 117 18.47 -15.87 -10.50
C HIS A 117 19.39 -16.76 -9.67
N LYS A 118 20.70 -16.68 -9.90
CA LYS A 118 21.70 -17.38 -9.04
C LYS A 118 21.73 -16.91 -7.59
N ILE A 119 21.07 -15.79 -7.28
CA ILE A 119 21.09 -15.14 -5.96
C ILE A 119 19.85 -15.51 -5.14
N ILE A 120 18.70 -15.71 -5.76
CA ILE A 120 17.44 -16.03 -5.05
C ILE A 120 17.24 -17.54 -5.13
N SER A 121 17.15 -18.20 -3.97
CA SER A 121 16.87 -19.63 -3.91
C SER A 121 15.38 -19.95 -4.18
N ASP A 122 15.10 -21.14 -4.70
CA ASP A 122 13.72 -21.63 -4.93
C ASP A 122 12.86 -21.60 -3.66
N GLU A 123 13.50 -21.84 -2.51
CA GLU A 123 12.85 -21.78 -1.20
C GLU A 123 12.40 -20.36 -0.85
N VAL A 124 13.23 -19.34 -1.14
CA VAL A 124 12.84 -17.93 -1.00
C VAL A 124 11.78 -17.54 -2.02
N GLY A 125 11.75 -18.17 -3.19
CA GLY A 125 10.69 -18.01 -4.19
C GLY A 125 9.27 -18.36 -3.69
N ILE A 126 9.14 -19.21 -2.65
CA ILE A 126 7.84 -19.46 -2.00
C ILE A 126 7.40 -18.22 -1.21
N TYR A 127 8.30 -17.63 -0.43
CA TYR A 127 8.01 -16.43 0.37
C TYR A 127 7.75 -15.20 -0.52
N LEU A 128 8.48 -15.05 -1.63
CA LEU A 128 8.24 -13.96 -2.58
C LEU A 128 6.87 -14.05 -3.27
N ARG A 129 6.29 -15.26 -3.41
CA ARG A 129 4.92 -15.41 -3.90
C ARG A 129 3.88 -14.87 -2.92
N ASP A 130 4.09 -15.08 -1.63
CA ASP A 130 3.23 -14.50 -0.58
C ASP A 130 3.27 -12.96 -0.62
N THR A 131 4.48 -12.38 -0.71
CA THR A 131 4.62 -10.92 -0.87
C THR A 131 4.03 -10.40 -2.19
N TYR A 132 4.07 -11.19 -3.26
CA TYR A 132 3.38 -10.86 -4.52
C TYR A 132 1.86 -10.80 -4.31
N ASP A 133 1.28 -11.77 -3.61
CA ASP A 133 -0.14 -11.80 -3.29
C ASP A 133 -0.53 -10.60 -2.41
N HIS A 134 0.30 -10.22 -1.44
CA HIS A 134 0.10 -9.00 -0.64
C HIS A 134 0.11 -7.73 -1.50
N CYS A 135 0.97 -7.64 -2.52
CA CYS A 135 0.97 -6.49 -3.46
C CYS A 135 -0.31 -6.41 -4.29
N VAL A 136 -0.84 -7.58 -4.71
CA VAL A 136 -2.11 -7.65 -5.43
C VAL A 136 -3.24 -7.19 -4.52
N GLN A 137 -3.34 -7.77 -3.32
CA GLN A 137 -4.39 -7.45 -2.36
C GLN A 137 -4.40 -5.95 -1.98
N THR A 138 -3.24 -5.38 -1.63
CA THR A 138 -3.13 -3.95 -1.28
C THR A 138 -3.47 -3.03 -2.45
N SER A 139 -3.11 -3.41 -3.69
CA SER A 139 -3.51 -2.67 -4.89
C SER A 139 -5.02 -2.71 -5.14
N GLU A 140 -5.64 -3.87 -4.93
CA GLU A 140 -7.10 -4.05 -5.09
C GLU A 140 -7.89 -3.27 -4.06
N VAL A 141 -7.45 -3.27 -2.79
CA VAL A 141 -8.07 -2.46 -1.74
C VAL A 141 -7.98 -0.96 -2.06
N ALA A 142 -6.82 -0.49 -2.53
CA ALA A 142 -6.66 0.90 -2.95
C ALA A 142 -7.59 1.26 -4.13
N GLU A 143 -7.80 0.34 -5.07
CA GLU A 143 -8.71 0.53 -6.21
C GLU A 143 -10.18 0.56 -5.75
N MET A 144 -10.57 -0.37 -4.88
CA MET A 144 -11.91 -0.42 -4.28
C MET A 144 -12.25 0.90 -3.56
N TYR A 145 -11.34 1.42 -2.73
CA TYR A 145 -11.55 2.71 -2.07
C TYR A 145 -11.66 3.86 -3.08
N ARG A 146 -10.93 3.83 -4.20
CA ARG A 146 -11.03 4.85 -5.26
C ARG A 146 -12.41 4.82 -5.92
N GLU A 147 -12.95 3.63 -6.14
CA GLU A 147 -14.30 3.43 -6.68
C GLU A 147 -15.36 3.92 -5.70
N MET A 148 -15.24 3.58 -4.40
CA MET A 148 -16.13 4.09 -3.34
C MET A 148 -16.11 5.63 -3.28
N VAL A 149 -14.93 6.26 -3.28
CA VAL A 149 -14.83 7.73 -3.32
C VAL A 149 -15.54 8.30 -4.55
N THR A 150 -15.39 7.66 -5.71
CA THR A 150 -16.09 8.08 -6.94
C THR A 150 -17.61 7.94 -6.80
N GLY A 151 -18.08 6.86 -6.17
CA GLY A 151 -19.48 6.67 -5.81
C GLY A 151 -19.99 7.79 -4.90
N LEU A 152 -19.27 8.11 -3.82
CA LEU A 152 -19.63 9.18 -2.88
C LEU A 152 -19.66 10.56 -3.55
N MET A 153 -18.74 10.84 -4.48
CA MET A 153 -18.77 12.09 -5.26
C MET A 153 -20.03 12.18 -6.13
N ASN A 154 -20.46 11.08 -6.74
CA ASN A 154 -21.71 11.05 -7.52
C ASN A 154 -22.93 11.17 -6.61
N THR A 155 -22.90 10.50 -5.46
CA THR A 155 -23.93 10.63 -4.43
C THR A 155 -24.03 12.07 -3.97
N TYR A 156 -22.94 12.79 -3.70
CA TYR A 156 -22.96 14.21 -3.33
C TYR A 156 -23.70 15.10 -4.35
N LEU A 157 -23.56 14.81 -5.65
CA LEU A 157 -24.19 15.61 -6.70
C LEU A 157 -25.72 15.41 -6.79
N SER A 158 -26.24 14.28 -6.28
CA SER A 158 -27.68 13.96 -6.36
C SER A 158 -28.56 14.76 -5.37
N PRO A 159 -28.21 14.93 -4.08
CA PRO A 159 -28.91 15.79 -3.12
C PRO A 159 -28.85 17.28 -3.46
N VAL A 160 -27.75 17.78 -4.07
CA VAL A 160 -27.67 19.18 -4.50
C VAL A 160 -28.69 19.47 -5.60
N ALA A 161 -28.89 18.53 -6.55
CA ALA A 161 -29.94 18.64 -7.56
C ALA A 161 -31.35 18.66 -6.92
N ASN A 162 -31.58 17.89 -5.86
CA ASN A 162 -32.87 17.88 -5.15
C ASN A 162 -33.12 19.13 -4.31
N ARG A 163 -32.13 19.69 -3.59
CA ARG A 163 -32.31 20.97 -2.87
C ARG A 163 -32.58 22.14 -3.80
N THR A 164 -32.00 22.13 -5.02
CA THR A 164 -32.26 23.17 -6.02
C THR A 164 -33.70 23.11 -6.53
N ASN A 165 -34.31 21.91 -6.62
CA ASN A 165 -35.71 21.74 -7.00
C ASN A 165 -36.71 22.20 -5.93
N ASP A 166 -36.39 22.03 -4.64
CA ASP A 166 -37.26 22.49 -3.55
C ASP A 166 -37.26 24.03 -3.36
N VAL A 167 -36.20 24.73 -3.80
CA VAL A 167 -36.16 26.21 -3.79
C VAL A 167 -36.88 26.82 -4.99
N MET A 168 -37.18 26.03 -6.04
CA MET A 168 -37.92 26.48 -7.23
C MET A 168 -39.43 26.21 -7.17
N ARG A 169 -39.94 25.58 -6.11
CA ARG A 169 -41.38 25.42 -5.83
C ARG A 169 -41.87 26.49 -4.86
#